data_AF-A0A0A7EDR0-F1
#
_entry.id   AF-A0A0A7EDR0-F1
#
_cell.length_a   1.000
_cell.length_b   1.000
_cell.length_c   1.000
_cell.angle_alpha   90.00
_cell.angle_beta   90.00
_cell.angle_gamma   90.00
#
_symmetry.space_group_name_H-M   'P 1'
#
loop_
_entity.id
_entity.type
_entity.pdbx_description
1 polymer ?
#
loop_
_entity_poly.entity_id
_entity_poly.type
_entity_poly.pdbx_seq_one_letter_code
_entity_poly.pdbx_strand_id
1 'polypeptide(L)'
;MKSTKGFSLVELMVAMAVSMSLIAGTGFAYIGISDSINLSKNIENTQEVLRYTTDVFSRSLKQTMVSPTSTAPENIRVVQDKVGAVACDGTTPVAAPYTESYRFESPNLFCDAGNGEVVILQGIDAMSIVINDDLVQITVLPDDFPIADLPNGVRIDIALSSKILMEETN
;
A
#
# COMPACT_ATOMS: atom_id res chain seq x y z
N MET A 1 -71.96 14.84 -8.13
CA MET A 1 -71.25 14.26 -6.97
C MET A 1 -70.34 13.15 -7.49
N LYS A 2 -69.03 13.26 -7.26
CA LYS A 2 -68.04 12.28 -7.74
C LYS A 2 -68.00 11.13 -6.73
N SER A 3 -68.35 9.92 -7.15
CA SER A 3 -68.33 8.73 -6.29
C SER A 3 -66.89 8.35 -5.96
N THR A 4 -66.49 8.52 -4.70
CA THR A 4 -65.18 8.07 -4.20
C THR A 4 -65.29 6.58 -3.93
N LYS A 5 -64.79 5.74 -4.84
CA LYS A 5 -64.72 4.29 -4.64
C LYS A 5 -63.63 3.99 -3.60
N GLY A 6 -63.99 3.31 -2.51
CA GLY A 6 -63.04 2.82 -1.51
C GLY A 6 -62.24 1.62 -2.02
N PHE A 7 -61.04 1.42 -1.48
CA PHE A 7 -60.18 0.28 -1.81
C PHE A 7 -60.69 -1.02 -1.18
N SER A 8 -60.58 -2.12 -1.93
CA SER A 8 -60.81 -3.46 -1.41
C SER A 8 -59.68 -3.90 -0.49
N LEU A 9 -60.01 -4.71 0.53
CA LEU A 9 -59.04 -5.32 1.44
C LEU A 9 -57.98 -6.15 0.68
N VAL A 10 -58.38 -6.77 -0.43
CA VAL A 10 -57.49 -7.53 -1.32
C VAL A 10 -56.52 -6.62 -2.06
N GLU A 11 -56.97 -5.47 -2.55
CA GLU A 11 -56.08 -4.49 -3.22
C GLU A 11 -55.02 -3.96 -2.24
N LEU A 12 -55.39 -3.75 -0.98
CA LEU A 12 -54.46 -3.29 0.05
C LEU A 12 -53.42 -4.37 0.41
N MET A 13 -53.82 -5.64 0.50
CA MET A 13 -52.89 -6.76 0.71
C MET A 13 -51.91 -6.93 -0.45
N VAL A 14 -52.40 -6.82 -1.70
CA VAL A 14 -51.54 -6.91 -2.89
C VAL A 14 -50.54 -5.75 -2.91
N ALA A 15 -50.99 -4.51 -2.66
CA ALA A 15 -50.10 -3.36 -2.60
C ALA A 15 -49.02 -3.49 -1.52
N MET A 16 -49.37 -4.02 -0.35
CA MET A 16 -48.43 -4.26 0.74
C MET A 16 -47.40 -5.35 0.39
N ALA A 17 -47.85 -6.47 -0.21
CA ALA A 17 -46.97 -7.54 -0.65
C ALA A 17 -45.96 -7.06 -1.70
N VAL A 18 -46.42 -6.30 -2.71
CA VAL A 18 -45.55 -5.72 -3.73
C VAL A 18 -44.52 -4.76 -3.11
N SER A 19 -44.96 -3.91 -2.17
CA SER A 19 -44.07 -2.96 -1.49
C SER A 19 -42.99 -3.67 -0.67
N MET A 20 -43.36 -4.73 0.06
CA MET A 20 -42.40 -5.54 0.82
C MET A 20 -41.40 -6.25 -0.08
N SER A 21 -41.85 -6.82 -1.20
CA SER A 21 -40.93 -7.45 -2.17
C SER A 21 -39.93 -6.46 -2.74
N LEU A 22 -40.36 -5.22 -3.04
CA LEU A 22 -39.46 -4.16 -3.54
C LEU A 22 -38.44 -3.71 -2.49
N ILE A 23 -38.86 -3.53 -1.24
CA ILE A 23 -37.95 -3.14 -0.14
C ILE A 23 -36.95 -4.27 0.15
N ALA A 24 -37.40 -5.51 0.21
CA ALA A 24 -36.53 -6.66 0.41
C ALA A 24 -35.50 -6.80 -0.73
N GLY A 25 -35.94 -6.68 -1.98
CA GLY A 25 -35.05 -6.75 -3.14
C GLY A 25 -34.00 -5.65 -3.16
N THR A 26 -34.40 -4.40 -2.88
CA THR A 26 -33.46 -3.27 -2.82
C THR A 26 -32.50 -3.35 -1.62
N GLY A 27 -32.96 -3.91 -0.49
CA GLY A 27 -32.12 -4.15 0.69
C GLY A 27 -30.99 -5.15 0.41
N PHE A 28 -31.30 -6.29 -0.22
CA PHE A 28 -30.26 -7.27 -0.60
C PHE A 28 -29.28 -6.71 -1.64
N ALA A 29 -29.79 -5.96 -2.63
CA ALA A 29 -28.93 -5.30 -3.60
C ALA A 29 -27.97 -4.30 -2.93
N TYR A 30 -28.45 -3.52 -1.96
CA TYR A 30 -27.63 -2.56 -1.22
C TYR A 30 -26.50 -3.23 -0.45
N ILE A 31 -26.78 -4.34 0.24
CA ILE A 31 -25.76 -5.10 1.01
C ILE A 31 -24.63 -5.57 0.08
N GLY A 32 -24.97 -6.18 -1.06
CA GLY A 32 -23.95 -6.62 -2.02
C GLY A 32 -23.12 -5.47 -2.59
N ILE A 33 -23.75 -4.30 -2.81
CA ILE A 33 -23.05 -3.09 -3.27
C ILE A 33 -22.12 -2.55 -2.18
N SER A 34 -22.59 -2.46 -0.92
CA SER A 34 -21.75 -1.95 0.17
C SER A 34 -20.52 -2.82 0.40
N ASP A 35 -20.68 -4.14 0.32
CA ASP A 35 -19.57 -5.08 0.45
C ASP A 35 -18.56 -4.91 -0.70
N SER A 36 -19.05 -4.76 -1.93
CA SER A 36 -18.22 -4.53 -3.12
C SER A 36 -17.45 -3.20 -3.05
N ILE A 37 -18.08 -2.15 -2.51
CA ILE A 37 -17.43 -0.84 -2.32
C ILE A 37 -16.33 -0.93 -1.27
N ASN A 38 -16.57 -1.61 -0.16
CA ASN A 38 -15.57 -1.77 0.90
C ASN A 38 -14.38 -2.60 0.40
N LEU A 39 -14.64 -3.69 -0.31
CA LEU A 39 -13.58 -4.49 -0.94
C LEU A 39 -12.75 -3.66 -1.92
N SER A 40 -13.40 -2.85 -2.76
CA SER A 40 -12.70 -1.98 -3.73
C SER A 40 -11.79 -0.99 -3.03
N LYS A 41 -12.25 -0.34 -1.95
CA LYS A 41 -11.43 0.57 -1.15
C LYS A 41 -10.22 -0.11 -0.52
N ASN A 42 -10.40 -1.32 0.00
CA ASN A 42 -9.30 -2.07 0.61
C ASN A 42 -8.23 -2.43 -0.43
N ILE A 43 -8.66 -2.82 -1.63
CA ILE A 43 -7.76 -3.10 -2.75
C ILE A 43 -7.04 -1.82 -3.21
N GLU A 44 -7.74 -0.68 -3.32
CA GLU A 44 -7.13 0.61 -3.67
C GLU A 44 -6.07 1.04 -2.66
N ASN A 45 -6.37 0.95 -1.36
CA ASN A 45 -5.42 1.26 -0.29
C ASN A 45 -4.21 0.33 -0.34
N THR A 46 -4.45 -0.98 -0.47
CA THR A 46 -3.41 -2.00 -0.66
C THR A 46 -2.50 -1.66 -1.85
N GLN A 47 -3.08 -1.30 -2.99
CA GLN A 47 -2.31 -0.97 -4.19
C GLN A 47 -1.47 0.29 -3.98
N GLU A 48 -1.99 1.29 -3.28
CA GLU A 48 -1.24 2.50 -2.97
C GLU A 48 -0.06 2.23 -2.03
N VAL A 49 -0.24 1.39 -1.01
CA VAL A 49 0.84 0.95 -0.11
C VAL A 49 1.97 0.27 -0.89
N LEU A 50 1.62 -0.65 -1.79
CA LEU A 50 2.60 -1.36 -2.62
C LEU A 50 3.28 -0.43 -3.64
N ARG A 51 2.52 0.47 -4.26
CA ARG A 51 3.03 1.47 -5.21
C ARG A 51 4.02 2.39 -4.52
N TYR A 52 3.65 2.93 -3.36
CA TYR A 52 4.48 3.85 -2.61
C TYR A 52 5.76 3.17 -2.11
N THR A 53 5.66 1.95 -1.56
CA THR A 53 6.81 1.13 -1.18
C THR A 53 7.77 0.97 -2.37
N THR A 54 7.24 0.56 -3.52
CA THR A 54 8.04 0.36 -4.73
C THR A 54 8.73 1.65 -5.15
N ASP A 55 8.03 2.79 -5.15
CA ASP A 55 8.59 4.08 -5.57
C ASP A 55 9.72 4.54 -4.65
N VAL A 56 9.49 4.53 -3.34
CA VAL A 56 10.48 4.99 -2.35
C VAL A 56 11.74 4.14 -2.38
N PHE A 57 11.59 2.81 -2.34
CA PHE A 57 12.75 1.92 -2.35
C PHE A 57 13.42 1.89 -3.72
N SER A 58 12.67 1.91 -4.83
CA SER A 58 13.25 1.96 -6.18
C SER A 58 14.08 3.23 -6.35
N ARG A 59 13.58 4.38 -5.86
CA ARG A 59 14.31 5.65 -5.89
C ARG A 59 15.62 5.56 -5.13
N SER A 60 15.59 5.18 -3.87
CA SER A 60 16.78 5.12 -3.01
C SER A 60 17.79 4.07 -3.48
N LEU A 61 17.34 2.85 -3.75
CA LEU A 61 18.20 1.72 -4.10
C LEU A 61 18.78 1.81 -5.52
N LYS A 62 18.10 2.51 -6.45
CA LYS A 62 18.69 2.75 -7.78
C LYS A 62 19.69 3.90 -7.77
N GLN A 63 19.65 4.79 -6.77
CA GLN A 63 20.56 5.94 -6.65
C GLN A 63 21.89 5.59 -5.96
N THR A 64 21.88 4.62 -5.04
CA THR A 64 23.10 4.18 -4.34
C THR A 64 24.11 3.52 -5.28
N MET A 65 25.39 3.78 -5.05
CA MET A 65 26.52 3.09 -5.68
C MET A 65 27.16 2.05 -4.76
N VAL A 66 26.66 1.92 -3.52
CA VAL A 66 27.17 1.00 -2.51
C VAL A 66 26.07 0.02 -2.11
N SER A 67 26.46 -1.22 -1.80
CA SER A 67 25.52 -2.22 -1.29
C SER A 67 24.90 -1.75 0.02
N PRO A 68 23.56 -1.79 0.15
CA PRO A 68 22.90 -1.44 1.39
C PRO A 68 23.23 -2.47 2.48
N THR A 69 22.98 -2.09 3.73
CA THR A 69 23.20 -2.97 4.89
C THR A 69 21.89 -3.14 5.65
N SER A 70 21.67 -4.34 6.19
CA SER A 70 20.50 -4.62 7.03
C SER A 70 20.98 -5.15 8.37
N THR A 71 20.50 -4.55 9.46
CA THR A 71 20.78 -5.01 10.84
C THR A 71 19.72 -5.97 11.36
N ALA A 72 18.55 -6.00 10.72
CA ALA A 72 17.40 -6.82 11.05
C ALA A 72 16.47 -6.87 9.82
N PRO A 73 15.64 -7.90 9.64
CA PRO A 73 14.76 -8.03 8.47
C PRO A 73 13.81 -6.85 8.27
N GLU A 74 13.51 -6.07 9.31
CA GLU A 74 12.62 -4.90 9.25
C GLU A 74 13.36 -3.59 9.00
N ASN A 75 14.69 -3.63 8.88
CA ASN A 75 15.55 -2.46 8.79
C ASN A 75 16.51 -2.55 7.61
N ILE A 76 16.67 -1.44 6.89
CA ILE A 76 17.70 -1.30 5.86
C ILE A 76 18.33 0.09 5.92
N ARG A 77 19.65 0.12 5.74
CA ARG A 77 20.44 1.35 5.62
C ARG A 77 21.00 1.45 4.22
N VAL A 78 20.76 2.59 3.59
CA VAL A 78 21.22 2.91 2.24
C VAL A 78 22.13 4.13 2.33
N VAL A 79 23.31 4.05 1.73
CA VAL A 79 24.24 5.18 1.66
C VAL A 79 24.09 5.84 0.30
N GLN A 80 23.98 7.16 0.28
CA GLN A 80 23.86 7.95 -0.93
C GLN A 80 25.14 8.76 -1.13
N ASP A 81 25.91 8.41 -2.17
CA ASP A 81 27.21 9.01 -2.47
C ASP A 81 27.12 10.23 -3.40
N LYS A 82 25.95 10.47 -4.00
CA LYS A 82 25.73 11.51 -5.00
C LYS A 82 24.99 12.71 -4.41
N VAL A 83 25.55 13.90 -4.61
CA VAL A 83 24.87 15.17 -4.29
C VAL A 83 23.61 15.33 -5.14
N GLY A 84 22.50 15.73 -4.51
CA GLY A 84 21.21 15.91 -5.17
C GLY A 84 20.42 14.62 -5.38
N ALA A 85 20.84 13.50 -4.78
CA ALA A 85 19.97 12.35 -4.56
C ALA A 85 18.77 12.76 -3.70
N VAL A 86 17.60 12.19 -3.98
CA VAL A 86 16.36 12.52 -3.25
C VAL A 86 16.26 11.54 -2.10
N ALA A 87 16.30 12.08 -0.89
CA ALA A 87 16.27 11.32 0.34
C ALA A 87 14.96 10.56 0.55
N CYS A 88 14.97 9.60 1.47
CA CYS A 88 13.78 8.81 1.81
C CYS A 88 12.60 9.65 2.34
N ASP A 89 12.89 10.83 2.92
CA ASP A 89 11.91 11.79 3.44
C ASP A 89 11.44 12.81 2.37
N GLY A 90 11.93 12.68 1.13
CA GLY A 90 11.63 13.57 0.02
C GLY A 90 12.47 14.84 -0.03
N THR A 91 13.40 15.05 0.92
CA THR A 91 14.35 16.15 0.87
C THR A 91 15.48 15.88 -0.12
N THR A 92 16.25 16.91 -0.47
CA THR A 92 17.45 16.79 -1.30
C THR A 92 18.67 17.29 -0.54
N PRO A 93 19.38 16.39 0.17
CA PRO A 93 20.57 16.78 0.91
C PRO A 93 21.61 17.46 0.02
N VAL A 94 22.13 18.59 0.48
CA VAL A 94 23.14 19.39 -0.23
C VAL A 94 24.57 18.86 -0.04
N ALA A 95 24.74 17.87 0.83
CA ALA A 95 26.02 17.22 1.12
C ALA A 95 25.90 15.71 0.93
N ALA A 96 26.97 15.10 0.41
CA ALA A 96 27.13 13.66 0.28
C ALA A 96 28.53 13.26 0.81
N PRO A 97 28.71 12.03 1.35
CA PRO A 97 27.70 11.00 1.48
C PRO A 97 26.73 11.27 2.64
N TYR A 98 25.49 10.79 2.52
CA TYR A 98 24.52 10.72 3.62
C TYR A 98 23.92 9.32 3.73
N THR A 99 23.33 8.99 4.88
CA THR A 99 22.75 7.66 5.13
C THR A 99 21.25 7.79 5.37
N GLU A 100 20.51 6.97 4.66
CA GLU A 100 19.07 6.77 4.83
C GLU A 100 18.86 5.50 5.66
N SER A 101 18.17 5.63 6.78
CA SER A 101 17.74 4.49 7.60
C SER A 101 16.25 4.29 7.43
N TYR A 102 15.87 3.13 6.93
CA TYR A 102 14.49 2.68 6.88
C TYR A 102 14.25 1.70 8.02
N ARG A 103 13.16 1.90 8.75
CA ARG A 103 12.69 0.99 9.79
C ARG A 103 11.21 0.74 9.65
N PHE A 104 10.85 -0.53 9.54
CA PHE A 104 9.47 -0.94 9.71
C PHE A 104 9.18 -1.20 11.19
N GLU A 105 8.07 -0.66 11.67
CA GLU A 105 7.48 -0.99 12.96
C GLU A 105 5.96 -0.87 12.78
N SER A 106 5.27 -2.01 12.78
CA SER A 106 3.86 -2.11 12.43
C SER A 106 3.01 -1.06 13.16
N PRO A 107 2.15 -0.29 12.46
CA PRO A 107 1.79 -0.40 11.03
C PRO A 107 2.57 0.54 10.09
N ASN A 108 3.71 1.08 10.54
CA ASN A 108 4.37 2.23 9.93
C ASN A 108 5.76 1.89 9.38
N LEU A 109 6.09 2.53 8.25
CA LEU A 109 7.45 2.62 7.75
C LEU A 109 8.03 3.99 8.09
N PHE A 110 9.14 3.96 8.80
CA PHE A 110 9.91 5.11 9.20
C PHE A 110 11.12 5.30 8.28
N CYS A 111 11.48 6.56 8.08
CA CYS A 111 12.68 6.99 7.38
C CYS A 111 13.41 8.03 8.23
N ASP A 112 14.74 7.91 8.29
CA ASP A 112 15.62 8.94 8.82
C ASP A 112 16.75 9.19 7.81
N ALA A 113 16.79 10.41 7.28
CA ALA A 113 17.84 10.89 6.36
C ALA A 113 18.88 11.80 7.06
N GLY A 114 18.92 11.78 8.40
CA GLY A 114 19.82 12.59 9.24
C GLY A 114 19.18 13.82 9.88
N ASN A 115 17.91 14.08 9.59
CA ASN A 115 17.13 15.19 10.17
C ASN A 115 16.16 14.74 11.27
N GLY A 116 16.26 13.47 11.67
CA GLY A 116 15.30 12.83 12.57
C GLY A 116 14.31 11.99 11.80
N GLU A 117 13.68 11.10 12.55
CA GLU A 117 12.83 10.08 12.00
C GLU A 117 11.42 10.59 11.69
N VAL A 118 10.92 10.21 10.51
CA VAL A 118 9.59 10.55 10.01
C VAL A 118 8.84 9.31 9.51
N VAL A 119 7.52 9.29 9.69
CA VAL A 119 6.65 8.25 9.11
C VAL A 119 6.42 8.58 7.64
N ILE A 120 6.81 7.66 6.75
CA ILE A 120 6.67 7.84 5.29
C ILE A 120 5.55 7.00 4.69
N LEU A 121 5.15 5.90 5.32
CA LEU A 121 4.06 5.04 4.86
C LEU A 121 3.38 4.40 6.07
N GLN A 122 2.06 4.23 5.98
CA GLN A 122 1.22 3.52 6.95
C GLN A 122 0.40 2.45 6.22
N GLY A 123 -0.21 1.52 6.96
CA GLY A 123 -1.08 0.50 6.37
C GLY A 123 -0.32 -0.78 5.99
N ILE A 124 0.72 -1.13 6.76
CA ILE A 124 1.54 -2.31 6.54
C ILE A 124 1.43 -3.21 7.78
N ASP A 125 0.90 -4.42 7.61
CA ASP A 125 0.79 -5.42 8.68
C ASP A 125 2.17 -6.03 8.97
N ALA A 126 2.89 -6.42 7.92
CA ALA A 126 4.23 -6.98 8.01
C ALA A 126 5.12 -6.58 6.83
N MET A 127 6.42 -6.40 7.10
CA MET A 127 7.42 -6.14 6.08
C MET A 127 8.72 -6.84 6.41
N SER A 128 9.40 -7.37 5.38
CA SER A 128 10.73 -7.93 5.52
C SER A 128 11.62 -7.60 4.33
N ILE A 129 12.91 -7.50 4.60
CA ILE A 129 13.93 -7.08 3.66
C ILE A 129 15.05 -8.11 3.65
N VAL A 130 15.41 -8.56 2.46
CA VAL A 130 16.51 -9.49 2.22
C VAL A 130 17.41 -8.87 1.16
N ILE A 131 18.72 -8.82 1.42
CA ILE A 131 19.71 -8.29 0.50
C ILE A 131 20.48 -9.48 -0.07
N ASN A 132 20.38 -9.68 -1.39
CA ASN A 132 21.06 -10.72 -2.15
C ASN A 132 22.01 -10.02 -3.14
N ASP A 133 23.22 -9.68 -2.68
CA ASP A 133 24.23 -8.94 -3.44
C ASP A 133 23.71 -7.60 -3.99
N ASP A 134 23.43 -7.54 -5.31
CA ASP A 134 22.92 -6.35 -6.00
C ASP A 134 21.41 -6.33 -6.17
N LEU A 135 20.72 -7.30 -5.56
CA LEU A 135 19.26 -7.39 -5.55
C LEU A 135 18.74 -7.26 -4.11
N VAL A 136 17.89 -6.27 -3.89
CA VAL A 136 17.14 -6.13 -2.63
C VAL A 136 15.73 -6.65 -2.85
N GLN A 137 15.34 -7.62 -2.03
CA GLN A 137 14.00 -8.19 -2.01
C GLN A 137 13.24 -7.64 -0.81
N ILE A 138 12.11 -7.02 -1.08
CA ILE A 138 11.25 -6.41 -0.07
C ILE A 138 9.91 -7.12 -0.13
N THR A 139 9.53 -7.79 0.95
CA THR A 139 8.22 -8.42 1.05
C THR A 139 7.34 -7.55 1.92
N VAL A 140 6.18 -7.16 1.40
CA VAL A 140 5.21 -6.29 2.10
C VAL A 140 3.86 -6.98 2.15
N LEU A 141 3.29 -7.04 3.35
CA LEU A 141 1.92 -7.43 3.60
C LEU A 141 1.14 -6.17 4.02
N PRO A 142 0.30 -5.61 3.13
CA PRO A 142 -0.56 -4.47 3.49
C PRO A 142 -1.64 -4.87 4.51
N ASP A 143 -2.13 -3.88 5.25
CA ASP A 143 -3.31 -4.06 6.11
C ASP A 143 -4.55 -4.42 5.28
N ASP A 144 -5.42 -5.27 5.85
CA ASP A 144 -6.65 -5.75 5.22
C ASP A 144 -6.45 -6.39 3.81
N PHE A 145 -5.24 -6.85 3.53
CA PHE A 145 -4.92 -7.54 2.29
C PHE A 145 -5.69 -8.87 2.21
N PRO A 146 -6.27 -9.23 1.05
CA PRO A 146 -6.92 -10.53 0.87
C PRO A 146 -5.86 -11.66 0.89
N ILE A 147 -5.59 -12.17 2.10
CA ILE A 147 -4.57 -13.20 2.40
C ILE A 147 -4.78 -14.56 1.74
N ALA A 148 -5.93 -14.79 1.08
CA ALA A 148 -6.29 -16.10 0.53
C ALA A 148 -5.31 -16.61 -0.55
N ASP A 149 -4.78 -15.69 -1.38
CA ASP A 149 -3.89 -16.05 -2.50
C ASP A 149 -2.42 -15.69 -2.25
N LEU A 150 -2.13 -14.80 -1.30
CA LEU A 150 -0.78 -14.30 -0.98
C LEU A 150 -0.58 -14.21 0.53
N PRO A 151 -0.43 -15.34 1.23
CA PRO A 151 -0.36 -15.38 2.70
C PRO A 151 0.87 -14.67 3.28
N ASN A 152 1.91 -14.50 2.46
CA ASN A 152 3.17 -13.86 2.84
C ASN A 152 3.29 -12.43 2.29
N GLY A 153 2.22 -11.88 1.70
CA GLY A 153 2.24 -10.57 1.05
C GLY A 153 2.85 -10.59 -0.35
N VAL A 154 3.27 -9.42 -0.82
CA VAL A 154 3.81 -9.17 -2.16
C VAL A 154 5.31 -8.94 -2.08
N ARG A 155 6.08 -9.66 -2.91
CA ARG A 155 7.52 -9.48 -3.05
C ARG A 155 7.84 -8.47 -4.15
N ILE A 156 8.67 -7.49 -3.81
CA ILE A 156 9.18 -6.44 -4.68
C ILE A 156 10.70 -6.63 -4.78
N ASP A 157 11.18 -6.88 -6.00
CA ASP A 157 12.60 -7.11 -6.28
C ASP A 157 13.20 -5.86 -6.94
N ILE A 158 14.22 -5.26 -6.34
CA ILE A 158 14.84 -4.02 -6.81
C ILE A 158 16.35 -4.22 -6.95
N ALA A 159 16.86 -4.01 -8.17
CA ALA A 159 18.29 -4.09 -8.47
C ALA A 159 18.99 -2.74 -8.21
N LEU A 160 20.21 -2.79 -7.66
CA LEU A 160 21.09 -1.65 -7.39
C LEU A 160 21.68 -1.08 -8.70
N SER A 161 20.82 -0.44 -9.51
CA SER A 161 21.15 -0.11 -10.90
C SER A 161 22.40 0.76 -11.04
N SER A 162 22.57 1.80 -10.21
CA SER A 162 23.75 2.67 -10.31
C SER A 162 25.05 1.96 -9.91
N LYS A 163 25.01 1.06 -8.92
CA LYS A 163 26.16 0.22 -8.56
C LYS A 163 26.55 -0.70 -9.71
N ILE A 164 25.60 -1.47 -10.24
CA ILE A 164 25.82 -2.41 -11.34
C ILE A 164 26.43 -1.68 -12.55
N LEU A 165 25.87 -0.53 -12.93
CA LEU A 165 26.38 0.26 -14.06
C LEU A 165 27.80 0.79 -13.81
N MET A 166 28.15 1.13 -12.58
CA MET A 166 29.50 1.57 -12.22
C MET A 166 30.51 0.43 -12.30
N GLU A 167 30.15 -0.77 -11.86
CA GLU A 167 31.01 -1.95 -11.92
C GLU A 167 31.27 -2.42 -13.35
N GLU A 168 30.28 -2.33 -14.24
CA GLU A 168 30.42 -2.69 -15.67
C GLU A 168 31.21 -1.67 -16.51
N THR A 169 31.42 -0.45 -15.99
CA THR A 169 32.15 0.62 -16.71
C THR A 169 33.64 0.72 -16.29
N ASN A 170 34.07 -0.07 -15.31
CA ASN A 170 35.45 -0.15 -14.81
C ASN A 170 36.18 -1.40 -15.32
#